data_AF-A0AAJ0LEP1-F1
#
_entry.id   AF-A0AAJ0LEP1-F1
#
_cell.length_a   1.000
_cell.length_b   1.000
_cell.length_c   1.000
_cell.angle_alpha   90.00
_cell.angle_beta   90.00
_cell.angle_gamma   90.00
#
_symmetry.space_group_name_H-M   'P 1'
#
loop_
_entity.id
_entity.type
_entity.pdbx_description
1 polymer ?
#
loop_
_entity_poly.entity_id
_entity_poly.type
_entity_poly.pdbx_seq_one_letter_code
_entity_poly.pdbx_strand_id
1 'polypeptide(L)' 'MAAEDRSNQTLKIYDKTGKLIVTGEKGKGIATITGLAAGTKVAAGDYKASFSDGTNESDKVDVPVFNVLPAEG' A
#
# COMPACT_ATOMS: atom_id res chain seq x y z
N MET A 1 6.59 -23.73 9.56
CA MET A 1 6.20 -22.43 9.00
C MET A 1 6.60 -21.36 10.00
N ALA A 2 7.79 -20.78 9.85
CA ALA A 2 8.10 -19.58 10.61
C ALA A 2 7.19 -18.49 10.07
N ALA A 3 6.38 -17.87 10.94
CA ALA A 3 5.87 -16.55 10.63
C ALA A 3 7.12 -15.68 10.48
N GLU A 4 7.51 -15.40 9.23
CA GLU A 4 8.56 -14.42 8.94
C GLU A 4 8.22 -13.19 9.77
N ASP A 5 9.13 -12.77 10.63
CA ASP A 5 8.90 -11.72 11.61
C ASP A 5 8.55 -10.41 10.88
N ARG A 6 7.25 -10.17 10.68
CA ARG A 6 6.75 -9.03 9.87
C ARG A 6 6.86 -7.71 10.62
N SER A 7 7.41 -7.72 11.84
CA SER A 7 7.60 -6.56 12.71
C SER A 7 8.41 -5.44 12.04
N ASN A 8 9.22 -5.78 11.03
CA ASN A 8 10.01 -4.83 10.26
C ASN A 8 9.49 -4.55 8.84
N GLN A 9 8.32 -5.08 8.46
CA GLN A 9 7.78 -4.87 7.12
C GLN A 9 6.99 -3.56 7.01
N THR A 10 7.23 -2.83 5.92
CA THR A 10 6.49 -1.64 5.50
C THR A 10 5.64 -1.98 4.28
N LEU A 11 4.41 -1.48 4.25
CA LEU A 11 3.54 -1.59 3.08
C LEU A 11 3.81 -0.42 2.14
N LYS A 12 4.43 -0.66 0.99
CA LYS A 12 4.62 0.35 -0.04
C LYS A 12 3.51 0.26 -1.07
N ILE A 13 2.91 1.39 -1.42
CA ILE A 13 1.91 1.48 -2.47
C ILE A 13 2.48 2.29 -3.64
N TYR A 14 2.45 1.67 -4.79
CA TYR A 14 2.86 2.23 -6.07
C TYR A 14 1.62 2.55 -6.90
N ASP A 15 1.66 3.62 -7.68
CA ASP A 15 0.65 3.98 -8.69
C ASP A 15 0.81 3.14 -9.97
N LYS A 16 -0.13 3.22 -10.90
CA LYS A 16 -0.09 2.58 -12.22
C LYS A 16 1.17 2.92 -13.02
N THR A 17 1.76 4.07 -12.76
CA THR A 17 3.04 4.50 -13.34
C THR A 17 4.25 3.78 -12.75
N GLY A 18 4.06 2.96 -11.71
CA GLY A 18 5.11 2.32 -10.92
C GLY A 18 5.77 3.27 -9.91
N LYS A 19 5.24 4.48 -9.73
CA LYS A 19 5.77 5.45 -8.78
C LYS A 19 5.25 5.16 -7.38
N LEU A 20 6.15 5.12 -6.39
CA LEU A 20 5.78 5.03 -4.98
C LEU A 20 4.96 6.29 -4.57
N ILE A 21 3.73 6.08 -4.13
CA ILE A 21 2.82 7.16 -3.69
C ILE A 21 2.78 7.24 -2.18
N VAL A 22 2.69 6.09 -1.51
CA VAL A 22 2.70 6.03 -0.06
C VAL A 22 3.59 4.90 0.43
N THR A 23 4.25 5.16 1.56
CA THR A 23 4.92 4.13 2.34
C THR A 23 4.23 4.07 3.69
N GLY A 24 3.71 2.89 4.01
CA GLY A 24 3.06 2.60 5.28
C GLY A 24 4.06 2.45 6.42
N GLU A 25 3.52 2.45 7.63
CA GLU A 25 4.33 2.33 8.83
C GLU A 25 4.91 0.92 8.99
N LYS A 26 6.17 0.88 9.44
CA LYS A 26 6.91 -0.35 9.69
C LYS A 26 6.22 -1.16 10.79
N GLY A 27 6.00 -2.45 10.55
CA GLY A 27 5.39 -3.37 11.51
C GLY A 27 3.87 -3.27 11.64
N LYS A 28 3.22 -2.26 11.05
CA LYS A 28 1.75 -2.20 10.98
C LYS A 28 1.19 -2.93 9.77
N GLY A 29 1.92 -2.94 8.66
CA GLY A 29 1.40 -3.45 7.39
C GLY A 29 0.23 -2.63 6.85
N ILE A 30 0.12 -1.35 7.25
CA ILE A 30 -0.93 -0.42 6.84
C ILE A 30 -0.26 0.80 6.22
N ALA A 31 -0.77 1.26 5.08
CA ALA A 31 -0.35 2.48 4.41
C ALA A 31 -1.55 3.42 4.23
N THR A 32 -1.39 4.67 4.67
CA THR A 32 -2.46 5.66 4.64
C THR A 32 -2.17 6.67 3.53
N ILE A 33 -2.90 6.57 2.43
CA ILE A 33 -2.74 7.53 1.33
C ILE A 33 -3.46 8.82 1.71
N THR A 34 -2.71 9.90 1.92
CA THR A 34 -3.26 11.24 2.15
C THR A 34 -3.30 12.03 0.85
N GLY A 35 -4.32 12.87 0.67
CA GLY A 35 -4.48 13.69 -0.54
C GLY A 35 -5.15 12.99 -1.74
N LEU A 36 -5.70 11.79 -1.55
CA LEU A 36 -6.68 11.25 -2.51
C LEU A 36 -7.99 12.01 -2.35
N ALA A 37 -8.59 12.41 -3.47
CA ALA A 37 -9.91 13.03 -3.43
C ALA A 37 -10.94 12.02 -2.92
N ALA A 38 -11.66 12.40 -1.88
CA ALA A 38 -12.76 11.62 -1.32
C ALA A 38 -13.76 11.23 -2.41
N GLY A 39 -14.21 9.96 -2.41
CA GLY A 39 -15.12 9.46 -3.44
C GLY A 39 -14.44 9.11 -4.77
N THR A 40 -13.10 9.18 -4.84
CA THR A 40 -12.38 8.64 -6.00
C THR A 40 -12.49 7.12 -6.00
N LYS A 41 -12.99 6.56 -7.10
CA LYS A 41 -12.98 5.13 -7.34
C LYS A 41 -11.67 4.76 -8.00
N VAL A 42 -10.86 3.98 -7.30
CA VAL A 42 -9.59 3.45 -7.80
C VAL A 42 -9.86 2.09 -8.42
N ALA A 43 -9.46 1.86 -9.67
CA ALA A 43 -9.66 0.57 -10.31
C ALA A 43 -8.65 -0.47 -9.80
N ALA A 44 -8.97 -1.75 -9.99
CA ALA A 44 -8.06 -2.83 -9.65
C ALA A 44 -6.78 -2.72 -10.51
N GLY A 45 -5.62 -2.74 -9.87
CA GLY A 45 -4.32 -2.58 -10.55
C GLY A 45 -3.94 -1.14 -10.91
N ASP A 46 -4.78 -0.13 -10.62
CA ASP A 46 -4.32 1.27 -10.66
C ASP A 46 -3.26 1.52 -9.57
N TYR A 47 -3.24 0.70 -8.51
CA TYR A 47 -2.19 0.71 -7.50
C TYR A 47 -1.66 -0.70 -7.26
N LYS A 48 -0.38 -0.80 -6.96
CA LYS A 48 0.28 -2.05 -6.57
C LYS A 48 0.83 -1.91 -5.15
N ALA A 49 0.56 -2.89 -4.30
CA ALA A 49 1.11 -2.97 -2.97
C ALA A 49 2.31 -3.91 -2.95
N SER A 50 3.37 -3.55 -2.24
CA SER A 50 4.57 -4.38 -2.06
C SER A 50 4.97 -4.29 -0.60
N PHE A 51 5.26 -5.43 0.03
CA PHE A 51 5.86 -5.41 1.35
C PHE A 51 7.38 -5.28 1.22
N SER A 52 7.97 -4.40 2.00
CA SER A 52 9.42 -4.20 2.08
C SER A 52 9.87 -4.29 3.52
N ASP A 53 10.85 -5.14 3.80
CA ASP A 53 11.51 -5.21 5.12
C ASP A 53 12.67 -4.18 5.25
N GLY A 54 12.96 -3.47 4.16
CA GLY A 54 14.11 -2.56 4.04
C GLY A 54 15.33 -3.25 3.42
N THR A 55 15.46 -4.56 3.59
CA THR A 55 16.48 -5.39 2.92
C THR A 55 15.92 -6.13 1.71
N ASN A 56 14.72 -6.70 1.84
CA ASN A 56 14.04 -7.45 0.79
C ASN A 56 12.67 -6.83 0.48
N GLU A 57 12.30 -6.80 -0.79
CA GLU A 57 10.97 -6.39 -1.26
C GLU A 57 10.25 -7.63 -1.83
N SER A 58 9.03 -7.89 -1.37
CA SER A 58 8.16 -8.93 -1.90
C SER A 58 7.55 -8.53 -3.25
N ASP A 59 6.98 -9.50 -3.95
CA ASP A 59 6.22 -9.26 -5.18
C ASP A 59 5.17 -8.16 -5.02
N LYS A 60 5.04 -7.36 -6.08
CA LYS A 60 4.04 -6.30 -6.18
C LYS A 60 2.70 -6.95 -6.50
N VAL A 61 1.77 -6.89 -5.56
CA VAL A 61 0.41 -7.36 -5.75
C VAL A 61 -0.47 -6.21 -6.24
N ASP A 62 -1.31 -6.48 -7.24
CA ASP A 62 -2.29 -5.51 -7.70
C ASP A 62 -3.35 -5.28 -6.62
N VAL A 63 -3.53 -4.02 -6.21
CA VAL A 63 -4.55 -3.65 -5.25
C VAL A 63 -5.91 -3.78 -5.95
N PRO A 64 -6.87 -4.52 -5.38
CA PRO A 64 -8.21 -4.61 -5.95
C PRO A 64 -8.89 -3.24 -5.98
N VAL A 65 -9.97 -3.12 -6.75
CA VAL A 65 -10.77 -1.89 -6.82
C VAL A 65 -11.18 -1.47 -5.40
N PHE A 66 -10.89 -0.22 -5.04
CA PHE A 66 -11.31 0.34 -3.76
C PHE A 66 -11.86 1.74 -3.96
N ASN A 67 -12.82 2.10 -3.12
CA ASN A 67 -13.27 3.48 -3.04
C ASN A 67 -12.45 4.19 -1.98
N VAL A 68 -11.92 5.35 -2.35
CA VAL A 68 -11.33 6.29 -1.40
C VAL A 68 -12.45 6.80 -0.51
N LEU A 69 -12.46 6.33 0.73
CA LEU A 69 -13.36 6.88 1.73
C LEU A 69 -12.94 8.34 1.99
N PRO A 70 -13.89 9.28 2.11
CA PRO A 70 -13.57 10.60 2.64
C PRO A 70 -12.82 10.43 3.96
N ALA A 71 -11.74 11.18 4.15
CA ALA A 71 -11.22 11.38 5.50
C ALA A 71 -12.39 11.93 6.31
N GLU A 72 -12.87 11.17 7.30
CA GLU A 72 -13.92 11.65 8.20
C GLU A 72 -13.43 12.98 8.77
N GLY A 73 -14.19 14.04 8.47
CA GLY A 73 -13.95 15.40 8.95
C GLY A 73 -14.41 15.58 10.39
#